data_AF-E2BL29-F1
#
_entry.id   AF-E2BL29-F1
#
_cell.length_a   1.000
_cell.length_b   1.000
_cell.length_c   1.000
_cell.angle_alpha   90.00
_cell.angle_beta   90.00
_cell.angle_gamma   90.00
#
_symmetry.space_group_name_H-M   'P 1'
#
loop_
_entity.id
_entity.type
_entity.pdbx_description
1 polymer ?
#
loop_
_entity_poly.entity_id
_entity_poly.type
_entity_poly.pdbx_seq_one_letter_code
_entity_poly.pdbx_strand_id
1 'polypeptide(L)' 'TCNKENIEEVKEILRSDRCMSARLIEEETGIPKSTVYRILTEDLGKRKVCARFVPHTLTDDQKY' A
#
# COMPACT_ATOMS: atom_id res chain seq x y z
N THR A 1 -0.12 2.14 21.99
CA THR A 1 -0.84 0.86 21.76
C THR A 1 -0.59 0.44 20.32
N CYS A 2 0.31 -0.52 20.12
CA CYS A 2 0.52 -1.11 18.80
C CYS A 2 -0.56 -2.17 18.59
N ASN A 3 -1.67 -1.79 17.94
CA ASN A 3 -2.66 -2.77 17.51
C ASN A 3 -2.04 -3.60 16.40
N LYS A 4 -1.55 -4.80 16.76
CA LYS A 4 -1.02 -5.77 15.80
C LYS A 4 -2.05 -6.10 14.70
N GLU A 5 -3.33 -6.05 15.05
CA GLU A 5 -4.47 -6.20 14.13
C GLU A 5 -4.41 -5.16 13.01
N ASN A 6 -4.33 -3.87 13.35
CA ASN A 6 -4.21 -2.77 12.39
C ASN A 6 -2.96 -2.93 11.48
N ILE A 7 -1.84 -3.40 12.02
CA ILE A 7 -0.61 -3.62 11.24
C ILE A 7 -0.83 -4.73 10.20
N GLU A 8 -1.44 -5.85 10.59
CA GLU A 8 -1.69 -6.96 9.67
C GLU A 8 -2.78 -6.59 8.64
N GLU A 9 -3.80 -5.84 9.03
CA GLU A 9 -4.84 -5.34 8.12
C GLU A 9 -4.25 -4.43 7.03
N VAL A 10 -3.47 -3.42 7.40
CA VAL A 10 -2.78 -2.54 6.43
C VAL A 10 -1.83 -3.34 5.54
N LYS A 11 -1.22 -4.40 6.07
CA LYS A 11 -0.30 -5.27 5.33
C LYS A 11 -1.04 -6.16 4.32
N GLU A 12 -2.22 -6.67 4.64
CA GLU A 12 -3.08 -7.41 3.69
C GLU A 12 -3.59 -6.52 2.55
N ILE A 13 -3.97 -5.28 2.88
CA ILE A 13 -4.37 -4.29 1.86
C ILE A 13 -3.22 -4.05 0.87
N LEU A 14 -1.98 -3.84 1.37
CA LEU A 14 -0.81 -3.65 0.51
C LEU A 14 -0.39 -4.91 -0.27
N ARG A 15 -0.69 -6.11 0.23
CA ARG A 15 -0.47 -7.36 -0.51
C ARG A 15 -1.40 -7.45 -1.72
N SER A 16 -2.64 -6.98 -1.56
CA SER A 16 -3.66 -6.97 -2.61
C SER A 16 -3.41 -5.87 -3.64
N ASP A 17 -3.18 -4.64 -3.20
CA ASP A 17 -2.82 -3.51 -4.06
C ASP A 17 -1.68 -2.68 -3.47
N ARG A 18 -0.51 -2.79 -4.12
CA ARG A 18 0.73 -2.09 -3.73
C ARG A 18 0.69 -0.59 -4.02
N CYS A 19 -0.28 -0.11 -4.80
CA CYS A 19 -0.42 1.29 -5.20
C CYS A 19 -1.41 2.06 -4.33
N MET A 20 -2.03 1.43 -3.30
CA MET A 20 -2.98 2.13 -2.44
C MET A 20 -2.35 3.32 -1.72
N SER A 21 -3.13 4.41 -1.66
CA SER A 21 -2.73 5.61 -0.94
C SER A 21 -3.09 5.50 0.54
N ALA A 22 -2.33 6.17 1.41
CA ALA A 22 -2.63 6.21 2.85
C ALA A 22 -4.04 6.75 3.18
N ARG A 23 -4.61 7.59 2.30
CA ARG A 23 -5.98 8.09 2.46
C ARG A 23 -7.02 7.02 2.15
N LEU A 24 -6.81 6.23 1.10
CA LEU A 24 -7.71 5.12 0.77
C LEU A 24 -7.66 4.04 1.86
N ILE A 25 -6.47 3.78 2.41
CA ILE A 25 -6.32 2.86 3.55
C ILE A 25 -7.08 3.38 4.78
N GLU A 26 -7.04 4.68 5.06
CA GLU A 26 -7.86 5.30 6.11
C GLU A 26 -9.36 5.14 5.86
N GLU A 27 -9.81 5.37 4.62
CA GLU A 27 -11.22 5.21 4.23
C GLU A 27 -11.69 3.75 4.35
N GLU A 28 -10.84 2.78 4.03
CA GLU A 28 -11.15 1.34 4.09
C GLU A 28 -11.14 0.79 5.53
N THR A 29 -10.13 1.18 6.33
CA THR A 29 -9.91 0.60 7.68
C THR A 29 -10.48 1.46 8.81
N GLY A 30 -10.86 2.70 8.53
CA GLY A 30 -11.21 3.71 9.55
C GLY A 30 -10.01 4.16 10.41
N ILE A 31 -8.79 3.71 10.10
CA ILE A 31 -7.58 4.07 10.84
C ILE A 31 -7.16 5.48 10.41
N PRO A 32 -6.92 6.41 11.35
CA PRO A 32 -6.46 7.75 11.00
C PRO A 32 -5.21 7.71 10.11
N LYS A 33 -5.19 8.54 9.07
CA LYS A 33 -4.10 8.61 8.09
C LYS A 33 -2.72 8.77 8.73
N SER A 34 -2.60 9.52 9.84
CA SER A 34 -1.35 9.67 10.58
C SER A 34 -0.83 8.34 11.15
N THR A 35 -1.74 7.53 11.70
CA THR A 35 -1.44 6.18 12.18
C THR A 35 -1.10 5.24 11.03
N VAL A 36 -1.84 5.29 9.93
CA VAL A 36 -1.49 4.54 8.70
C VAL A 36 -0.08 4.90 8.24
N TYR A 37 0.26 6.19 8.20
CA TYR A 37 1.60 6.63 7.81
C TYR A 37 2.68 6.05 8.72
N ARG A 38 2.45 6.07 10.04
CA ARG A 38 3.37 5.48 11.02
C ARG A 38 3.54 3.98 10.83
N ILE A 39 2.44 3.25 10.62
CA ILE A 39 2.48 1.80 10.32
C ILE A 39 3.29 1.54 9.05
N LEU A 40 3.06 2.31 7.99
CA LEU A 40 3.78 2.16 6.74
C LEU A 40 5.29 2.38 6.93
N THR A 41 5.71 3.44 7.62
CA THR A 41 7.12 3.82 7.72
C THR A 41 7.89 3.13 8.84
N GLU A 42 7.31 3.02 10.04
CA GLU A 42 7.97 2.53 11.24
C GLU A 42 7.79 1.02 11.42
N ASP A 43 6.54 0.53 11.30
CA ASP A 43 6.24 -0.89 11.55
C ASP A 43 6.53 -1.79 10.33
N LEU A 44 6.19 -1.33 9.11
CA LEU A 44 6.33 -2.11 7.87
C LEU A 44 7.57 -1.74 7.04
N GLY A 45 8.27 -0.66 7.39
CA GLY A 45 9.47 -0.19 6.69
C GLY A 45 9.25 0.15 5.22
N LYS A 46 8.03 0.50 4.81
CA LYS A 46 7.66 0.86 3.44
C LYS A 46 7.98 2.32 3.17
N ARG A 47 8.37 2.61 1.92
CA ARG A 47 8.50 3.96 1.38
C ARG A 47 7.62 4.10 0.14
N LYS A 48 7.08 5.30 -0.09
CA LYS A 48 6.39 5.61 -1.33
C LYS A 48 7.39 5.60 -2.49
N VAL A 49 7.06 4.90 -3.56
CA VAL A 49 7.81 4.91 -4.82
C VAL A 49 6.83 5.18 -5.96
N CYS A 50 7.20 6.05 -6.90
CA CYS A 50 6.37 6.30 -8.08
C CYS A 50 6.45 5.11 -9.04
N ALA A 51 5.32 4.76 -9.68
CA ALA A 51 5.31 3.75 -10.73
C ALA A 51 6.24 4.17 -11.89
N ARG A 52 6.91 3.20 -12.50
CA ARG A 52 7.72 3.43 -13.69
C ARG A 52 6.81 3.67 -14.89
N PHE A 53 7.08 4.70 -15.68
CA PHE A 53 6.38 4.93 -16.95
C PHE A 53 6.70 3.80 -17.94
N VAL A 54 5.68 3.20 -18.53
CA VAL A 54 5.79 2.17 -19.57
C VAL A 54 5.14 2.72 -20.84
N PRO A 55 5.90 2.99 -21.92
CA PRO A 55 5.38 3.68 -23.11
C PRO A 55 4.25 2.94 -23.86
N HIS A 56 4.17 1.62 -23.72
CA HIS A 56 3.15 0.78 -24.36
C HIS A 56 2.64 -0.27 -23.37
N THR A 57 1.33 -0.46 -23.31
CA THR A 57 0.73 -1.58 -22.58
C THR A 57 1.09 -2.86 -23.33
N LEU A 58 1.99 -3.67 -22.76
CA LEU A 58 2.35 -4.96 -23.35
C LEU A 58 1.11 -5.85 -23.40
N THR A 59 0.75 -6.31 -24.59
CA THR A 59 -0.25 -7.37 -24.75
C THR A 59 0.33 -8.70 -24.30
N ASP A 60 -0.52 -9.71 -24.02
CA ASP A 60 -0.03 -11.01 -23.53
C ASP A 60 0.89 -11.72 -24.56
N ASP A 61 0.70 -11.50 -25.86
CA ASP A 61 1.62 -11.95 -26.92
C ASP A 61 3.03 -11.32 -26.85
N GLN A 62 3.18 -10.17 -26.20
CA GLN A 62 4.45 -9.46 -26.08
C GLN A 62 5.18 -9.74 -24.75
N LYS A 63 4.57 -10.54 -23.86
CA LYS A 63 5.13 -10.87 -22.53
C LYS A 63 6.11 -12.05 -22.55
N TYR A 64 6.15 -12.83 -23.62
CA TYR A 64 7.08 -13.95 -23.84
C TYR A 64 8.10 -13.61 -24.92
#